data_AF-A0A6N9DJA4-F1
#
_entry.id   AF-A0A6N9DJA4-F1
#
_cell.length_a   1.000
_cell.length_b   1.000
_cell.length_c   1.000
_cell.angle_alpha   90.00
_cell.angle_beta   90.00
_cell.angle_gamma   90.00
#
_symmetry.space_group_name_H-M   'P 1'
#
loop_
_entity.id
_entity.type
_entity.pdbx_description
1 polymer ?
#
loop_
_entity_poly.entity_id
_entity_poly.type
_entity_poly.pdbx_seq_one_letter_code
_entity_poly.pdbx_strand_id
1 'polypeptide(L)'
;MRLAHRIRSSLALVIGSLALIALLGTACNSESSAVDQTDLTVTETQPVEVIAPSPWIPDVVEATTPSIVQVSVRRADGVGSGTGIIFYAEGSIVTKWHIVE
;
A
#
# COMPACT_ATOMS: atom_id res chain seq x y z
N MET A 1 -17.46 -34.40 32.43
CA MET A 1 -17.53 -32.93 32.69
C MET A 1 -16.12 -32.33 32.75
N ARG A 2 -15.39 -32.30 31.62
CA ARG A 2 -14.01 -31.76 31.51
C ARG A 2 -13.82 -30.89 30.26
N LEU A 3 -14.84 -30.10 29.92
CA LEU A 3 -14.82 -29.22 28.75
C LEU A 3 -15.02 -27.73 29.10
N ALA A 4 -15.34 -27.40 30.35
CA ALA A 4 -15.57 -26.03 30.80
C ALA A 4 -14.29 -25.29 31.25
N HIS A 5 -13.15 -25.97 31.32
CA HIS A 5 -11.89 -25.38 31.83
C HIS A 5 -10.96 -24.85 30.72
N ARG A 6 -11.03 -25.40 29.49
CA ARG A 6 -10.15 -24.98 28.39
C ARG A 6 -10.54 -23.64 27.76
N ILE A 7 -11.80 -23.23 27.84
CA ILE A 7 -12.31 -22.02 27.19
C ILE A 7 -12.01 -20.76 28.02
N ARG A 8 -11.90 -20.90 29.36
CA ARG A 8 -11.53 -19.79 30.26
C ARG A 8 -10.06 -19.39 30.17
N SER A 9 -9.20 -20.33 29.77
CA SER A 9 -7.75 -20.12 29.63
C SER A 9 -7.39 -19.33 28.37
N SER A 10 -8.17 -19.46 27.29
CA SER A 10 -7.91 -18.75 26.03
C SER A 10 -8.38 -17.29 26.08
N LEU A 11 -9.40 -16.98 26.88
CA LEU A 11 -9.93 -15.62 27.03
C LEU A 11 -9.00 -14.72 27.86
N ALA A 12 -8.32 -15.29 28.86
CA ALA A 12 -7.36 -14.56 29.69
C ALA A 12 -6.10 -14.13 28.93
N LEU A 13 -5.71 -14.89 27.89
CA LEU A 13 -4.48 -14.65 27.14
C LEU A 13 -4.64 -13.52 26.11
N VAL A 14 -5.84 -13.35 25.53
CA VAL A 14 -6.14 -12.29 24.54
C VAL A 14 -6.34 -10.92 25.20
N ILE A 15 -6.86 -10.87 26.43
CA ILE A 15 -6.97 -9.63 27.21
C ILE A 15 -5.60 -9.18 27.72
N GLY A 16 -4.73 -10.12 28.08
CA GLY A 16 -3.35 -9.83 28.51
C GLY A 16 -2.49 -9.18 27.40
N SER A 17 -2.67 -9.58 26.14
CA SER A 17 -1.91 -9.00 25.02
C SER A 17 -2.33 -7.58 24.65
N LEU A 18 -3.59 -7.19 24.90
CA LEU A 18 -4.07 -5.84 24.59
C LEU A 18 -3.60 -4.81 25.64
N ALA A 19 -3.40 -5.24 26.90
CA ALA A 19 -2.87 -4.38 27.96
C ALA A 19 -1.37 -4.10 27.82
N LEU A 20 -0.60 -5.01 27.22
CA LEU A 20 0.85 -4.81 26.98
C LEU A 20 1.12 -3.75 25.89
N ILE A 21 0.23 -3.61 24.91
CA ILE A 21 0.36 -2.63 23.83
C ILE A 21 -0.02 -1.21 24.31
N ALA A 22 -0.93 -1.09 25.29
CA ALA A 22 -1.25 0.19 25.91
C ALA A 22 -0.16 0.70 26.87
N LEU A 23 0.70 -0.19 27.39
CA LEU A 23 1.77 0.17 28.35
C LEU A 23 3.06 0.70 27.68
N LEU A 24 3.18 0.60 26.36
CA LEU A 24 4.29 1.15 25.58
C LEU A 24 3.92 2.44 24.83
N GLY A 25 2.66 2.91 24.96
CA GLY A 25 2.13 4.09 24.29
C GLY A 25 2.29 5.40 25.06
N THR A 26 3.18 5.48 26.06
CA THR A 26 3.37 6.69 26.87
C THR A 26 4.83 7.16 26.84
N ALA A 27 5.28 7.60 25.67
CA ALA A 27 6.15 8.77 25.61
C ALA A 27 5.20 9.98 25.66
N CYS A 28 4.74 10.42 26.82
CA CYS A 28 5.43 11.37 27.68
C CYS A 28 6.00 12.56 26.88
N ASN A 29 5.13 13.30 26.20
CA ASN A 29 5.38 14.69 25.86
C ASN A 29 5.27 15.51 27.15
N SER A 30 6.30 15.42 27.99
CA SER A 30 6.49 16.39 29.06
C SER A 30 6.93 17.69 28.42
N GLU A 31 6.00 18.63 28.29
CA GLU A 31 6.30 20.03 28.01
C GLU A 31 6.96 20.60 29.27
N SER A 32 8.26 20.32 29.44
CA SER A 32 9.09 21.02 30.41
C SER A 32 9.33 22.42 29.88
N SER A 33 8.49 23.36 30.32
CA SER A 33 8.81 24.78 30.21
C SER A 33 10.02 25.07 31.11
N ALA A 34 11.22 25.03 30.53
CA ALA A 34 12.40 25.66 31.09
C ALA A 34 13.27 26.17 29.93
N VAL A 35 13.38 27.49 29.87
CA VAL A 35 14.25 28.26 28.98
C VAL A 35 15.71 27.90 29.27
N ASP A 36 16.50 27.58 28.24
CA ASP A 36 17.94 27.87 28.27
C ASP A 36 18.48 28.13 26.85
N GLN A 37 19.26 29.19 26.71
CA GLN A 37 19.75 29.77 25.45
C GLN A 37 20.98 29.02 24.94
N THR A 38 21.01 28.50 23.70
CA THR A 38 22.23 28.54 22.85
C THR A 38 21.94 28.18 21.39
N ASP A 39 22.46 29.04 20.49
CA ASP A 39 22.67 28.86 19.05
C ASP A 39 21.46 28.60 18.12
N LEU A 40 20.92 29.69 17.58
CA LEU A 40 19.98 29.67 16.47
C LEU A 40 20.70 29.29 15.17
N THR A 41 20.96 28.00 14.97
CA THR A 41 21.17 27.50 13.61
C THR A 41 19.81 27.49 12.92
N VAL A 42 19.47 28.60 12.26
CA VAL A 42 18.27 28.70 11.42
C VAL A 42 18.42 27.68 10.30
N THR A 43 17.77 26.53 10.43
CA THR A 43 17.61 25.59 9.31
C THR A 43 16.53 26.17 8.40
N GLU A 44 16.96 26.94 7.42
CA GLU A 44 16.09 27.46 6.37
C GLU A 44 15.65 26.28 5.49
N THR A 45 14.39 25.87 5.63
CA THR A 45 13.82 24.85 4.76
C THR A 45 13.34 25.53 3.49
N GLN A 46 14.21 25.60 2.47
CA GLN A 46 13.79 26.06 1.16
C GLN A 46 13.00 24.96 0.46
N PRO A 47 11.81 25.25 -0.10
CA PRO A 47 11.11 24.29 -0.94
C PRO A 47 11.96 24.05 -2.20
N VAL A 48 12.55 22.86 -2.29
CA VAL A 48 13.13 22.39 -3.55
C VAL A 48 11.98 21.96 -4.43
N GLU A 49 11.67 22.77 -5.44
CA GLU A 49 10.73 22.40 -6.49
C GLU A 49 11.37 21.29 -7.35
N VAL A 50 11.01 20.04 -7.06
CA VAL A 50 11.39 18.91 -7.90
C VAL A 50 10.45 18.89 -9.11
N ILE A 51 10.85 19.56 -10.18
CA ILE A 51 10.16 19.46 -11.47
C ILE A 51 10.56 18.14 -12.11
N ALA A 52 9.63 17.19 -12.14
CA ALA A 52 9.81 15.97 -12.91
C ALA A 52 9.85 16.32 -14.41
N PRO A 53 10.81 15.79 -15.19
CA PRO A 53 10.81 15.98 -16.62
C PRO A 53 9.51 15.40 -17.21
N SER A 54 8.81 16.18 -18.03
CA SER A 54 7.63 15.72 -18.74
C SER A 54 8.09 14.80 -19.88
N PRO A 55 7.79 13.49 -19.82
CA PRO A 55 8.21 12.59 -20.88
C PRO A 55 7.46 12.92 -22.19
N TRP A 56 8.15 12.76 -23.30
CA TRP A 56 7.55 12.88 -24.63
C TRP A 56 6.61 11.70 -24.87
N ILE A 57 5.37 11.98 -25.30
CA ILE A 57 4.31 10.94 -25.40
C ILE A 57 4.70 9.78 -26.32
N PRO A 58 5.25 10.01 -27.53
CA PRO A 58 5.74 8.93 -28.39
C PRO A 58 6.71 7.97 -27.71
N ASP A 59 7.63 8.46 -26.87
CA ASP A 59 8.61 7.62 -26.18
C ASP A 59 7.93 6.70 -25.16
N VAL A 60 6.92 7.20 -24.46
CA VAL A 60 6.10 6.41 -23.52
C VAL A 60 5.31 5.35 -24.27
N VAL A 61 4.73 5.70 -25.43
CA VAL A 61 3.99 4.73 -26.25
C VAL A 61 4.93 3.64 -26.75
N GLU A 62 6.09 3.99 -27.28
CA GLU A 62 7.09 3.02 -27.75
C GLU A 62 7.52 2.09 -26.62
N ALA A 63 7.81 2.62 -25.44
CA ALA A 63 8.23 1.83 -24.29
C ALA A 63 7.12 0.90 -23.74
N THR A 64 5.85 1.32 -23.81
CA THR A 64 4.73 0.58 -23.20
C THR A 64 4.04 -0.38 -24.16
N THR A 65 4.08 -0.13 -25.47
CA THR A 65 3.41 -0.95 -26.50
C THR A 65 3.71 -2.45 -26.38
N PRO A 66 4.95 -2.91 -26.13
CA PRO A 66 5.24 -4.34 -26.01
C PRO A 66 4.51 -5.05 -24.85
N SER A 67 4.06 -4.31 -23.84
CA SER A 67 3.35 -4.87 -22.68
C SER A 67 1.83 -4.85 -22.85
N ILE A 68 1.29 -4.22 -23.91
CA ILE A 68 -0.15 -4.11 -24.14
C ILE A 68 -0.60 -5.25 -25.05
N VAL A 69 -1.63 -5.98 -24.63
CA VAL A 69 -2.17 -7.13 -25.36
C VAL A 69 -3.66 -6.98 -25.63
N GLN A 70 -4.12 -7.57 -26.72
CA GLN A 70 -5.54 -7.77 -26.96
C GLN A 70 -6.02 -9.02 -26.23
N VAL A 71 -7.11 -8.89 -25.48
CA VAL A 71 -7.77 -9.99 -24.78
C VAL A 71 -9.07 -10.30 -25.51
N SER A 72 -9.20 -11.54 -26.00
CA SER A 72 -10.39 -12.02 -26.69
C SER A 72 -11.00 -13.19 -25.92
N VAL A 73 -12.29 -13.11 -25.65
CA VAL A 73 -13.04 -14.11 -24.86
C VAL A 73 -14.17 -14.65 -25.69
N ARG A 74 -14.19 -15.97 -25.89
CA ARG A 74 -15.23 -16.65 -26.64
C ARG A 74 -16.23 -17.26 -25.67
N ARG A 75 -17.50 -16.87 -25.80
CA ARG A 75 -18.64 -17.41 -25.04
C ARG A 75 -19.59 -18.14 -25.99
N ALA A 76 -20.62 -18.77 -25.42
CA ALA A 76 -21.62 -19.50 -26.21
C ALA A 76 -22.45 -18.56 -27.12
N ASP A 77 -22.61 -17.31 -26.72
CA ASP A 77 -23.43 -16.28 -27.37
C ASP A 77 -22.62 -15.30 -28.25
N GLY A 78 -21.28 -15.36 -28.24
CA GLY A 78 -20.46 -14.48 -29.06
C GLY A 78 -19.00 -14.38 -28.63
N VAL A 79 -18.35 -13.30 -29.07
CA VAL A 79 -16.95 -12.98 -28.77
C VAL A 79 -16.89 -11.58 -28.15
N GLY A 80 -16.29 -11.48 -26.97
CA GLY A 80 -15.89 -10.22 -26.35
C GLY A 80 -14.42 -9.90 -26.64
N SER A 81 -14.09 -8.62 -26.79
CA SER A 81 -12.72 -8.15 -26.97
C SER A 81 -12.44 -6.98 -26.03
N GLY A 82 -11.21 -6.92 -25.53
CA GLY A 82 -10.71 -5.83 -24.69
C GLY A 82 -9.19 -5.75 -24.69
N THR A 83 -8.66 -4.97 -23.77
CA THR A 83 -7.21 -4.74 -23.62
C THR A 83 -6.74 -5.29 -22.28
N GLY A 84 -5.54 -5.85 -22.26
CA GLY A 84 -4.83 -6.24 -21.06
C GLY A 84 -3.41 -5.68 -21.06
N ILE A 85 -2.79 -5.70 -19.90
CA ILE A 85 -1.39 -5.31 -19.72
C ILE A 85 -0.64 -6.50 -19.11
N ILE A 86 0.49 -6.87 -19.69
CA ILE A 86 1.43 -7.83 -19.10
C ILE A 86 2.06 -7.15 -17.89
N PHE A 87 1.79 -7.66 -16.70
CA PHE A 87 2.22 -7.07 -15.43
C PHE A 87 3.50 -7.69 -14.88
N TYR A 88 3.74 -8.97 -15.20
CA TYR A 88 4.94 -9.68 -14.80
C TYR A 88 5.59 -10.43 -15.97
N ALA A 89 6.89 -10.69 -15.85
CA ALA A 89 7.71 -11.29 -16.90
C ALA A 89 7.30 -12.73 -17.25
N GLU A 90 6.66 -13.46 -16.34
CA GLU A 90 6.10 -14.79 -16.60
C GLU A 90 4.82 -14.77 -17.47
N GLY A 91 4.32 -13.58 -17.83
CA GLY A 91 3.16 -13.42 -18.71
C GLY A 91 1.82 -13.24 -17.98
N SER A 92 1.83 -12.88 -16.70
CA SER A 92 0.62 -12.52 -15.96
C SER A 92 -0.03 -11.27 -16.57
N ILE A 93 -1.30 -11.35 -16.98
CA ILE A 93 -2.03 -10.25 -17.63
C ILE A 93 -3.08 -9.66 -16.69
N VAL A 94 -3.10 -8.34 -16.54
CA VAL A 94 -4.14 -7.58 -15.85
C VAL A 94 -5.11 -7.00 -16.86
N THR A 95 -6.40 -7.24 -16.66
CA THR A 95 -7.48 -6.69 -17.47
C THR A 95 -8.71 -6.38 -16.60
N LYS A 96 -9.73 -5.74 -17.17
CA LYS A 96 -10.97 -5.49 -16.45
C LYS A 96 -11.77 -6.78 -16.30
N TRP A 97 -12.39 -6.97 -15.13
CA TRP A 97 -13.21 -8.14 -14.83
C TRP A 97 -14.28 -8.42 -15.90
N HIS A 98 -15.03 -7.40 -16.33
CA HIS A 98 -16.10 -7.58 -17.32
C HIS A 98 -15.62 -8.01 -18.72
N ILE A 99 -14.32 -7.97 -19.01
CA ILE A 99 -13.80 -8.47 -20.28
C ILE A 99 -13.82 -10.01 -20.27
N VAL A 100 -13.56 -10.60 -19.10
CA VAL A 100 -13.36 -12.04 -18.91
C VAL A 100 -14.55 -12.80 -18.31
N GLU A 101 -15.57 -12.08 -17.82
CA GLU A 101 -16.85 -12.66 -17.36
C GLU A 101 -17.80 -12.97 -18.52
#